data_AF-K9QS27-F1
#
_entry.id   AF-K9QS27-F1
#
_cell.length_a   1.000
_cell.length_b   1.000
_cell.length_c   1.000
_cell.angle_alpha   90.00
_cell.angle_beta   90.00
_cell.angle_gamma   90.00
#
_symmetry.space_group_name_H-M   'P 1'
#
loop_
_entity.id
_entity.type
_entity.pdbx_description
1 polymer ?
#
loop_
_entity_poly.entity_id
_entity_poly.type
_entity_poly.pdbx_seq_one_letter_code
_entity_poly.pdbx_strand_id
1 'polypeptide(L)'
;MVNIKLFLHNMLFQKVNPKIVVFIKIISVVLMTGAIILELWNGYTLVNNKPILNNLTIIFWIERIVITIHFLEAVIATIYAPAKNRIPLQYGIYTFFVGTIGLLELFNQEEI
;
A
#
# COMPACT_ATOMS: atom_id res chain seq x y z
N MET A 1 -4.64 35.28 2.67
CA MET A 1 -5.45 34.24 2.01
C MET A 1 -4.92 32.90 2.46
N VAL A 2 -5.64 32.17 3.33
CA VAL A 2 -5.19 30.85 3.80
C VAL A 2 -5.25 29.89 2.61
N ASN A 3 -4.13 29.31 2.24
CA ASN A 3 -4.07 28.29 1.20
C ASN A 3 -4.72 27.02 1.77
N ILE A 4 -6.02 26.85 1.51
CA ILE A 4 -6.83 25.73 2.03
C ILE A 4 -6.22 24.37 1.66
N LYS A 5 -5.50 24.27 0.55
CA LYS A 5 -4.78 23.06 0.12
C LYS A 5 -3.59 22.75 1.04
N LEU A 6 -2.83 23.78 1.43
CA LEU A 6 -1.73 23.69 2.40
C LEU A 6 -2.26 23.39 3.82
N PHE A 7 -3.39 23.99 4.18
CA PHE A 7 -4.04 23.77 5.48
C PHE A 7 -4.58 22.34 5.63
N LEU A 8 -5.23 21.78 4.61
CA LEU A 8 -5.73 20.40 4.61
C LEU A 8 -4.59 19.37 4.57
N HIS A 9 -3.54 19.63 3.80
CA HIS A 9 -2.34 18.79 3.72
C HIS A 9 -1.61 18.72 5.06
N ASN A 10 -1.42 19.86 5.73
CA ASN A 10 -0.77 19.92 7.05
C ASN A 10 -1.63 19.30 8.16
N MET A 11 -2.97 19.40 8.08
CA MET A 11 -3.89 18.91 9.10
C MET A 11 -4.04 17.38 9.12
N LEU A 12 -3.92 16.71 7.97
CA LEU A 12 -4.06 15.24 7.87
C LEU A 12 -2.84 14.48 8.40
N PHE A 13 -1.63 15.06 8.31
CA PHE A 13 -0.38 14.33 8.60
C PHE A 13 0.30 14.71 9.91
N GLN A 14 0.25 15.97 10.33
CA GLN A 14 0.94 16.41 11.56
C GLN A 14 0.27 15.92 12.86
N LYS A 15 -0.87 15.21 12.76
CA LYS A 15 -1.66 14.76 13.91
C LYS A 15 -1.66 13.25 14.15
N VAL A 16 -1.12 12.42 13.27
CA VAL A 16 -1.15 10.97 13.45
C VAL A 16 0.04 10.53 14.29
N ASN A 17 -0.23 9.86 15.42
CA ASN A 17 0.82 9.40 16.32
C ASN A 17 1.81 8.48 15.58
N PRO A 18 3.12 8.72 15.66
CA PRO A 18 4.13 7.91 14.94
C PRO A 18 4.06 6.41 15.28
N LYS A 19 3.62 6.05 16.49
CA LYS A 19 3.40 4.65 16.89
C LYS A 19 2.27 4.00 16.08
N ILE A 20 1.21 4.74 15.77
CA ILE A 20 0.10 4.26 14.94
C ILE A 20 0.58 4.05 13.50
N VAL A 21 1.39 4.97 12.96
CA VAL A 21 1.97 4.82 11.61
C VAL A 21 2.81 3.55 11.52
N VAL A 22 3.71 3.32 12.48
CA VAL A 22 4.53 2.09 12.52
C VAL A 22 3.65 0.84 12.63
N PHE A 23 2.61 0.87 13.47
CA PHE A 23 1.68 -0.24 13.62
C PHE A 23 0.92 -0.55 12.32
N ILE A 24 0.41 0.47 11.61
CA ILE A 24 -0.25 0.31 10.32
C ILE A 24 0.69 -0.33 9.31
N LYS A 25 1.96 0.11 9.24
CA LYS A 25 2.95 -0.46 8.32
C LYS A 25 3.17 -1.95 8.58
N ILE A 26 3.30 -2.35 9.85
CA ILE A 26 3.50 -3.76 10.23
C ILE A 26 2.27 -4.59 9.82
N ILE A 27 1.06 -4.15 10.16
CA ILE A 27 -0.17 -4.87 9.79
C ILE A 27 -0.32 -4.95 8.28
N SER A 28 -0.05 -3.85 7.56
CA SER A 28 -0.13 -3.79 6.10
C SER A 28 0.78 -4.82 5.45
N VAL A 29 2.04 -4.94 5.89
CA VAL A 29 2.98 -5.94 5.37
C VAL A 29 2.47 -7.37 5.63
N VAL A 30 1.95 -7.64 6.83
CA VAL A 30 1.41 -8.97 7.19
C VAL A 30 0.19 -9.32 6.33
N LEU A 31 -0.77 -8.41 6.21
CA LEU A 31 -1.98 -8.61 5.41
C LEU A 31 -1.67 -8.75 3.93
N MET A 32 -0.77 -7.93 3.38
CA MET A 32 -0.37 -7.99 1.98
C MET A 32 0.35 -9.32 1.66
N THR A 33 1.26 -9.75 2.53
CA THR A 33 1.94 -11.04 2.37
C THR A 33 0.94 -12.19 2.42
N GLY A 34 -0.01 -12.15 3.37
CA GLY A 34 -1.09 -13.13 3.46
C GLY A 34 -1.97 -13.17 2.20
N ALA A 35 -2.37 -12.00 1.69
CA ALA A 35 -3.17 -11.85 0.48
C ALA A 35 -2.47 -12.44 -0.75
N ILE A 36 -1.18 -12.16 -0.92
CA ILE A 36 -0.39 -12.72 -2.04
C ILE A 36 -0.31 -14.24 -1.92
N ILE A 37 -0.03 -14.78 -0.74
CA ILE A 37 0.03 -16.23 -0.53
C ILE A 37 -1.33 -16.89 -0.82
N LEU A 38 -2.42 -16.27 -0.37
CA LEU A 38 -3.78 -16.79 -0.58
C LEU A 38 -4.16 -16.76 -2.07
N GLU A 39 -3.89 -15.67 -2.79
CA GLU A 39 -4.13 -15.59 -4.23
C GLU A 39 -3.26 -16.60 -5.02
N LEU A 40 -1.98 -16.75 -4.66
CA LEU A 40 -1.10 -17.75 -5.27
C LEU A 40 -1.59 -19.18 -5.02
N TRP A 41 -2.05 -19.47 -3.81
CA TRP A 41 -2.65 -20.78 -3.49
C TRP A 41 -3.91 -21.04 -4.32
N ASN A 42 -4.77 -20.03 -4.47
CA ASN A 42 -5.97 -20.12 -5.29
C ASN A 42 -5.65 -20.33 -6.79
N GLY A 43 -4.64 -19.64 -7.31
CA GLY A 43 -4.12 -19.90 -8.66
C GLY A 43 -3.59 -21.33 -8.80
N TYR A 44 -2.87 -21.83 -7.80
CA TYR A 44 -2.37 -23.20 -7.78
C TYR A 44 -3.51 -24.24 -7.78
N THR A 45 -4.57 -24.05 -6.99
CA THR A 45 -5.70 -25.00 -6.97
C THR A 45 -6.45 -25.00 -8.29
N LEU A 46 -6.63 -23.83 -8.91
CA LEU A 46 -7.27 -23.68 -10.23
C LEU A 46 -6.49 -24.43 -11.32
N VAL A 47 -5.16 -24.26 -11.38
CA VAL A 47 -4.30 -24.92 -12.38
C VAL A 47 -4.26 -26.45 -12.19
N ASN A 48 -4.42 -26.93 -10.96
CA ASN A 48 -4.35 -28.36 -10.64
C ASN A 48 -5.72 -29.04 -10.50
N ASN A 49 -6.82 -28.38 -10.92
CA ASN A 49 -8.19 -28.88 -10.78
C ASN A 49 -8.54 -29.35 -9.35
N LYS A 50 -7.94 -28.72 -8.34
CA LYS A 50 -8.25 -28.99 -6.93
C LYS A 50 -9.48 -28.17 -6.52
N PRO A 51 -10.32 -28.68 -5.61
CA PRO A 51 -11.48 -27.93 -5.14
C PRO A 51 -11.04 -26.61 -4.53
N ILE A 52 -11.67 -25.52 -4.97
CA ILE A 52 -11.48 -24.18 -4.42
C ILE A 52 -12.11 -24.14 -3.02
N LEU A 53 -11.48 -23.43 -2.08
CA LEU A 53 -12.11 -23.09 -0.81
C LEU A 53 -13.22 -22.07 -1.07
N ASN A 54 -14.40 -22.54 -1.47
CA ASN A 54 -15.55 -21.70 -1.86
C ASN A 54 -16.04 -20.78 -0.72
N ASN A 55 -15.76 -21.13 0.54
CA ASN A 55 -16.13 -20.34 1.71
C ASN A 55 -15.31 -19.05 1.87
N LEU A 56 -14.27 -18.83 1.06
CA LEU A 56 -13.42 -17.65 1.12
C LEU A 56 -13.69 -16.63 0.00
N THR A 57 -14.78 -16.79 -0.76
CA THR A 57 -15.09 -15.93 -1.92
C THR A 57 -15.03 -14.42 -1.59
N ILE A 58 -15.59 -14.01 -0.44
CA ILE A 58 -15.56 -12.60 -0.01
C ILE A 58 -14.12 -12.14 0.30
N ILE A 59 -13.30 -13.01 0.90
CA ILE A 59 -11.91 -12.70 1.23
C ILE A 59 -11.09 -12.51 -0.06
N PHE A 60 -11.28 -13.39 -1.06
CA PHE A 60 -10.67 -13.23 -2.38
C PHE A 60 -11.05 -11.90 -3.05
N TRP A 61 -12.29 -11.45 -2.93
CA TRP A 61 -12.69 -10.15 -3.46
C TRP A 61 -11.99 -8.99 -2.76
N ILE A 62 -11.96 -9.00 -1.42
CA ILE A 62 -11.33 -7.95 -0.62
C ILE A 62 -9.83 -7.89 -0.89
N GLU A 63 -9.15 -9.03 -0.86
CA GLU A 63 -7.70 -9.06 -1.04
C GLU A 63 -7.28 -8.55 -2.43
N ARG A 64 -8.03 -8.90 -3.48
CA ARG A 64 -7.75 -8.44 -4.85
C ARG A 64 -7.91 -6.94 -4.99
N ILE A 65 -8.93 -6.36 -4.34
CA ILE A 65 -9.10 -4.91 -4.29
C ILE A 65 -7.91 -4.27 -3.57
N VAL A 66 -7.51 -4.80 -2.41
CA VAL A 66 -6.37 -4.30 -1.63
C VAL A 66 -5.07 -4.37 -2.43
N ILE A 67 -4.74 -5.53 -3.03
CA ILE A 67 -3.55 -5.70 -3.88
C ILE A 67 -3.57 -4.70 -5.04
N THR A 68 -4.72 -4.53 -5.69
CA THR A 68 -4.85 -3.60 -6.84
C THR A 68 -4.62 -2.16 -6.43
N ILE A 69 -5.21 -1.71 -5.32
CA ILE A 69 -5.02 -0.34 -4.80
C ILE A 69 -3.55 -0.13 -4.47
N HIS A 70 -2.95 -1.03 -3.71
CA HIS A 70 -1.54 -0.94 -3.34
C HIS A 70 -0.60 -0.97 -4.56
N PHE A 71 -0.96 -1.72 -5.61
CA PHE A 71 -0.24 -1.70 -6.87
C PHE A 71 -0.28 -0.32 -7.55
N LEU A 72 -1.45 0.32 -7.61
CA LEU A 72 -1.57 1.68 -8.15
C LEU A 72 -0.76 2.68 -7.32
N GLU A 73 -0.78 2.56 -5.99
CA GLU A 73 0.04 3.40 -5.10
C GLU A 73 1.53 3.18 -5.33
N ALA A 74 1.97 1.94 -5.53
CA ALA A 74 3.35 1.61 -5.86
C ALA A 74 3.80 2.21 -7.20
N VAL A 75 2.92 2.17 -8.21
CA VAL A 75 3.18 2.80 -9.52
C VAL A 75 3.35 4.31 -9.35
N ILE A 76 2.43 4.97 -8.63
CA ILE A 76 2.54 6.41 -8.33
C ILE A 76 3.87 6.68 -7.61
N ALA A 77 4.20 5.91 -6.57
CA ALA A 77 5.42 6.11 -5.81
C ALA A 77 6.69 5.93 -6.66
N THR A 78 6.70 4.94 -7.56
CA THR A 78 7.81 4.69 -8.49
C THR A 78 8.01 5.88 -9.43
N ILE A 79 6.92 6.44 -9.97
CA ILE A 79 6.97 7.58 -10.90
C ILE A 79 7.50 8.84 -10.19
N TYR A 80 7.07 9.11 -8.96
CA TYR A 80 7.42 10.33 -8.24
C TYR A 80 8.69 10.22 -7.38
N ALA A 81 9.21 9.02 -7.15
CA ALA A 81 10.42 8.77 -6.36
C ALA A 81 11.68 9.53 -6.83
N PRO A 82 12.01 9.62 -8.14
CA PRO A 82 13.17 10.40 -8.59
C PRO A 82 13.10 11.87 -8.16
N ALA A 83 11.92 12.48 -8.24
CA ALA A 83 11.69 13.87 -7.85
C ALA A 83 11.85 14.13 -6.35
N LYS A 84 11.92 13.06 -5.55
CA LYS A 84 12.11 13.08 -4.10
C LYS A 84 13.43 12.44 -3.66
N ASN A 85 14.40 12.32 -4.58
CA ASN A 85 15.72 11.73 -4.33
C ASN A 85 15.65 10.28 -3.78
N ARG A 86 14.64 9.50 -4.20
CA ARG A 86 14.48 8.08 -3.86
C ARG A 86 14.72 7.20 -5.07
N ILE A 87 15.25 6.00 -4.84
CA ILE A 87 15.42 4.99 -5.89
C ILE A 87 14.01 4.48 -6.28
N PRO A 88 13.59 4.62 -7.56
CA PRO A 88 12.21 4.40 -7.97
C PRO A 88 11.65 3.04 -7.60
N LEU A 89 12.34 1.97 -8.03
CA LEU A 89 11.89 0.61 -7.82
C LEU A 89 11.85 0.23 -6.33
N GLN A 90 12.85 0.64 -5.55
CA GLN A 90 12.89 0.36 -4.12
C GLN A 90 11.73 1.04 -3.40
N TYR A 91 11.45 2.30 -3.72
CA TYR A 91 10.38 3.04 -3.09
C TYR A 91 8.99 2.57 -3.55
N GLY A 92 8.86 2.14 -4.81
CA GLY A 92 7.66 1.48 -5.32
C GLY A 92 7.34 0.19 -4.57
N ILE A 93 8.31 -0.72 -4.44
CA ILE A 93 8.15 -1.97 -3.68
C ILE A 93 7.78 -1.67 -2.24
N TYR A 94 8.46 -0.72 -1.61
CA TYR A 94 8.14 -0.29 -0.26
C TYR A 94 6.66 0.15 -0.15
N THR A 95 6.21 1.08 -1.00
CA THR A 95 4.83 1.57 -1.02
C THR A 95 3.82 0.47 -1.34
N PHE A 96 4.15 -0.50 -2.19
CA PHE A 96 3.27 -1.66 -2.43
C PHE A 96 2.91 -2.39 -1.14
N PHE A 97 3.87 -2.59 -0.23
CA PHE A 97 3.62 -3.29 1.03
C PHE A 97 3.00 -2.42 2.11
N VAL A 98 3.37 -1.13 2.20
CA VAL A 98 2.88 -0.23 3.27
C VAL A 98 1.66 0.62 2.87
N GLY A 99 1.27 0.56 1.60
CA GLY A 99 0.14 1.27 1.02
C GLY A 99 0.27 2.78 1.08
N THR A 100 -0.84 3.47 1.32
CA THR A 100 -0.95 4.93 1.35
C THR A 100 0.10 5.59 2.23
N ILE A 101 0.53 4.96 3.34
CA ILE A 101 1.59 5.49 4.21
C ILE A 101 2.90 5.74 3.43
N GLY A 102 3.25 4.88 2.47
CA GLY A 102 4.42 5.06 1.61
C GLY A 102 4.28 6.27 0.70
N LEU A 103 3.12 6.50 0.09
CA LEU A 103 2.86 7.71 -0.69
C LEU A 103 2.94 8.97 0.18
N LEU A 104 2.39 8.89 1.38
CA LEU A 104 2.37 10.02 2.27
C LEU A 104 3.78 10.39 2.74
N GLU A 105 4.61 9.41 3.10
CA GLU A 105 6.03 9.61 3.40
C GLU A 105 6.82 10.19 2.21
N LEU A 106 6.44 9.85 0.96
CA LEU A 106 7.08 10.38 -0.25
C LEU A 106 6.78 11.87 -0.45
N PHE A 107 5.53 12.27 -0.24
CA PHE A 107 5.09 13.64 -0.50
C PHE A 107 5.24 14.57 0.71
N ASN A 108 5.35 14.04 1.93
CA ASN A 108 5.62 14.82 3.15
C ASN A 108 7.09 15.13 3.39
N GLN A 109 8.01 14.66 2.54
CA GLN A 109 9.37 15.19 2.55
C GLN A 109 9.30 16.63 2.01
N GLU A 110 9.14 17.57 2.95
CA GLU A 110 9.45 18.98 2.75
C GLU A 110 10.87 19.04 2.17
N GLU A 111 11.01 19.82 1.11
CA GLU A 111 12.28 20.18 0.51
C GLU A 111 13.25 20.60 1.64
N ILE A 112 14.34 19.83 1.80
CA ILE A 112 15.53 20.33 2.49
C ILE A 112 16.14 21.41 1.60
#